data_AF-A0A0G4LM73-F1
#
_entry.id   AF-A0A0G4LM73-F1
#
_cell.length_a   1.000
_cell.length_b   1.000
_cell.length_c   1.000
_cell.angle_alpha   90.00
_cell.angle_beta   90.00
_cell.angle_gamma   90.00
#
_symmetry.space_group_name_H-M   'P 1'
#
loop_
_entity.id
_entity.type
_entity.pdbx_description
1 polymer ?
#
loop_
_entity_poly.entity_id
_entity_poly.type
_entity_poly.pdbx_seq_one_letter_code
_entity_poly.pdbx_strand_id
1 'polypeptide(L)'
;MFCAKAGAKMVYAVDKSDIIDKARENVFHNGLSDTITLLKGRIEDISLPVDSVDIIISEWMGYCLLYEAMLPSVLYARDKYLRPDGILVPSVSTIWVAPVSDPEFVADHVSFWDDVYGFDMKALKAGIYDEARIDIWPSSTICGAPAQISYLDLHTVKAEELNFTAQWTSTLSRDIAALDGFLIWFDCFFTKTRAETIPPGVEAKPRTGKDQSPVVFTTGPYG
;
A
#
# COMPACT_ATOMS: atom_id res chain seq x y z
N MET A 1 3.79 -8.81 -18.15
CA MET A 1 4.91 -8.62 -19.11
C MET A 1 6.28 -8.65 -18.44
N PHE A 2 6.51 -7.92 -17.34
CA PHE A 2 7.79 -7.97 -16.61
C PHE A 2 8.20 -9.40 -16.20
N CYS A 3 7.28 -10.22 -15.71
CA CYS A 3 7.57 -11.60 -15.33
C CYS A 3 8.06 -12.44 -16.51
N ALA A 4 7.41 -12.33 -17.68
CA ALA A 4 7.84 -13.00 -18.90
C ALA A 4 9.24 -12.53 -19.34
N LYS A 5 9.50 -11.22 -19.31
CA LYS A 5 10.82 -10.65 -19.59
C LYS A 5 11.91 -11.13 -18.60
N ALA A 6 11.53 -11.38 -17.35
CA ALA A 6 12.41 -11.92 -16.33
C ALA A 6 12.65 -13.44 -16.45
N GLY A 7 12.04 -14.11 -17.44
CA GLY A 7 12.24 -15.53 -17.72
C GLY A 7 11.19 -16.46 -17.14
N ALA A 8 10.01 -15.96 -16.73
CA ALA A 8 8.91 -16.83 -16.31
C ALA A 8 8.49 -17.76 -17.46
N LYS A 9 8.37 -19.06 -17.17
CA LYS A 9 7.93 -20.08 -18.13
C LYS A 9 6.49 -19.82 -18.62
N MET A 10 5.63 -19.36 -17.73
CA MET A 10 4.22 -19.05 -18.00
C MET A 10 3.75 -17.97 -17.02
N VAL A 11 2.83 -17.12 -17.46
CA VAL A 11 2.22 -16.06 -16.66
C VAL A 11 0.71 -16.13 -16.84
N TYR A 12 -0.03 -16.28 -15.75
CA TYR A 12 -1.48 -16.15 -15.73
C TYR A 12 -1.84 -14.77 -15.15
N ALA A 13 -2.39 -13.89 -15.98
CA ALA A 13 -2.81 -12.56 -15.59
C ALA A 13 -4.35 -12.53 -15.53
N VAL A 14 -4.88 -12.21 -14.36
CA VAL A 14 -6.32 -12.23 -14.07
C VAL A 14 -6.77 -10.81 -13.76
N ASP A 15 -7.82 -10.36 -14.44
CA ASP A 15 -8.45 -9.07 -14.19
C ASP A 15 -9.93 -9.14 -14.57
N LYS A 16 -10.82 -8.53 -13.76
CA LYS A 16 -12.26 -8.52 -14.03
C LYS A 16 -12.64 -7.49 -15.11
N SER A 17 -11.89 -6.39 -15.17
CA SER A 17 -12.25 -5.23 -15.98
C SER A 17 -12.01 -5.47 -17.48
N ASP A 18 -12.63 -4.61 -18.29
CA ASP A 18 -12.47 -4.64 -19.75
C ASP A 18 -11.06 -4.26 -20.21
N ILE A 19 -10.19 -3.75 -19.31
CA ILE A 19 -8.80 -3.44 -19.64
C ILE A 19 -8.04 -4.67 -20.13
N ILE A 20 -8.49 -5.87 -19.75
CA ILE A 20 -7.83 -7.12 -20.14
C ILE A 20 -7.85 -7.34 -21.66
N ASP A 21 -8.84 -6.79 -22.36
CA ASP A 21 -8.93 -6.87 -23.81
C ASP A 21 -7.82 -6.02 -24.46
N LYS A 22 -7.50 -4.86 -23.87
CA LYS A 22 -6.33 -4.05 -24.24
C LYS A 22 -5.01 -4.65 -23.79
N ALA A 23 -4.97 -5.30 -22.63
CA ALA A 23 -3.80 -6.05 -22.20
C ALA A 23 -3.46 -7.17 -23.20
N ARG A 24 -4.48 -7.81 -23.81
CA ARG A 24 -4.28 -8.85 -24.83
C ARG A 24 -3.63 -8.31 -26.10
N GLU A 25 -4.11 -7.17 -26.60
CA GLU A 25 -3.47 -6.46 -27.72
C GLU A 25 -2.01 -6.13 -27.40
N ASN A 26 -1.73 -5.59 -26.22
CA ASN A 26 -0.37 -5.25 -25.79
C ASN A 26 0.54 -6.48 -25.70
N VAL A 27 0.07 -7.58 -25.10
CA VAL A 27 0.81 -8.85 -25.01
C VAL A 27 1.14 -9.41 -26.40
N PHE A 28 0.19 -9.32 -27.33
CA PHE A 28 0.38 -9.74 -28.72
C PHE A 28 1.45 -8.92 -29.44
N HIS A 29 1.34 -7.59 -29.39
CA HIS A 29 2.30 -6.70 -30.06
C HIS A 29 3.73 -6.81 -29.52
N ASN A 30 3.90 -7.29 -28.28
CA ASN A 30 5.21 -7.51 -27.68
C ASN A 30 5.74 -8.96 -27.87
N GLY A 31 5.04 -9.80 -28.65
CA GLY A 31 5.48 -11.17 -28.91
C GLY A 31 5.45 -12.09 -27.69
N LEU A 32 4.59 -11.78 -26.70
CA LEU A 32 4.52 -12.50 -25.41
C LEU A 32 3.31 -13.44 -25.31
N SER A 33 2.62 -13.69 -26.43
CA SER A 33 1.36 -14.47 -26.45
C SER A 33 1.55 -15.93 -26.03
N ASP A 34 2.72 -16.50 -26.29
CA ASP A 34 3.02 -17.90 -25.92
C ASP A 34 3.36 -18.05 -24.42
N THR A 35 3.64 -16.95 -23.73
CA THR A 35 4.08 -16.94 -22.33
C THR A 35 3.03 -16.36 -21.38
N ILE A 36 2.15 -15.46 -21.86
CA ILE A 36 1.18 -14.77 -21.02
C ILE A 36 -0.24 -15.14 -21.43
N THR A 37 -0.94 -15.82 -20.53
CA THR A 37 -2.36 -16.13 -20.64
C THR A 37 -3.17 -15.13 -19.82
N LEU A 38 -4.11 -14.44 -20.47
CA LEU A 38 -4.99 -13.45 -19.85
C LEU A 38 -6.39 -14.03 -19.62
N LEU A 39 -6.87 -13.96 -18.38
CA LEU A 39 -8.15 -14.53 -17.94
C LEU A 39 -9.06 -13.42 -17.39
N LYS A 40 -10.20 -13.19 -18.07
CA LYS A 40 -11.16 -12.15 -17.68
C LYS A 40 -12.08 -12.68 -16.58
N GLY A 41 -12.06 -12.06 -15.41
CA GLY A 41 -12.93 -12.42 -14.30
C GLY A 41 -12.34 -12.09 -12.94
N ARG A 42 -13.12 -12.36 -11.89
CA ARG A 42 -12.62 -12.34 -10.51
C ARG A 42 -11.85 -13.64 -10.25
N ILE A 43 -10.75 -13.59 -9.52
CA ILE A 43 -9.94 -14.79 -9.22
C ILE A 43 -10.73 -15.86 -8.47
N GLU A 44 -11.76 -15.44 -7.73
CA GLU A 44 -12.69 -16.29 -7.00
C GLU A 44 -13.67 -17.04 -7.91
N ASP A 45 -13.99 -16.47 -9.08
CA ASP A 45 -15.00 -17.00 -10.01
C ASP A 45 -14.41 -17.83 -11.15
N ILE A 46 -13.09 -17.77 -11.34
CA ILE A 46 -12.39 -18.46 -12.42
C ILE A 46 -11.50 -19.58 -11.91
N SER A 47 -11.13 -20.46 -12.83
CA SER A 47 -10.12 -21.48 -12.59
C SER A 47 -8.89 -21.20 -13.45
N LEU A 48 -7.72 -21.14 -12.80
CA LEU A 48 -6.45 -21.18 -13.53
C LEU A 48 -6.31 -22.56 -14.20
N PRO A 49 -5.65 -22.64 -15.37
CA PRO A 49 -5.38 -23.91 -16.06
C PRO A 49 -4.21 -24.68 -15.42
N VAL A 50 -3.98 -24.47 -14.12
CA VAL A 50 -2.94 -25.10 -13.30
C VAL A 50 -3.46 -25.27 -11.87
N ASP A 51 -2.96 -26.29 -11.18
CA ASP A 51 -3.30 -26.54 -9.77
C ASP A 51 -2.58 -25.57 -8.83
N SER A 52 -1.36 -25.13 -9.21
CA SER A 52 -0.55 -24.23 -8.40
C SER A 52 0.36 -23.30 -9.21
N VAL A 53 0.85 -22.25 -8.55
CA VAL A 53 1.80 -21.27 -9.06
C VAL A 53 2.96 -21.09 -8.09
N ASP A 54 4.14 -20.75 -8.65
CA ASP A 54 5.36 -20.53 -7.87
C ASP A 54 5.41 -19.12 -7.24
N ILE A 55 4.81 -18.14 -7.91
CA ILE A 55 4.87 -16.73 -7.54
C ILE A 55 3.51 -16.09 -7.80
N ILE A 56 3.01 -15.32 -6.83
CA ILE A 56 1.89 -14.40 -7.02
C ILE A 56 2.43 -12.98 -6.91
N ILE A 57 2.15 -12.17 -7.94
CA ILE A 57 2.50 -10.76 -7.99
C ILE A 57 1.20 -10.00 -8.16
N SER A 58 0.92 -9.09 -7.24
CA SER A 58 -0.29 -8.25 -7.32
C SER A 58 0.03 -6.86 -6.83
N GLU A 59 -0.40 -5.88 -7.61
CA GLU A 59 -0.66 -4.53 -7.12
C GLU A 59 -2.08 -4.59 -6.54
N TRP A 60 -2.22 -4.46 -5.22
CA TRP A 60 -3.50 -4.61 -4.52
C TRP A 60 -3.75 -3.47 -3.52
N MET A 61 -2.76 -2.61 -3.32
CA MET A 61 -2.72 -1.66 -2.22
C MET A 61 -3.63 -0.50 -2.55
N GLY A 62 -4.50 -0.15 -1.61
CA GLY A 62 -5.39 0.99 -1.73
C GLY A 62 -4.93 2.18 -0.89
N TYR A 63 -5.80 3.17 -0.73
CA TYR A 63 -5.52 4.31 0.15
C TYR A 63 -5.38 3.83 1.59
N CYS A 64 -4.42 4.38 2.33
CA CYS A 64 -4.10 3.91 3.69
C CYS A 64 -3.91 2.37 3.75
N LEU A 65 -3.32 1.80 2.69
CA LEU A 65 -3.12 0.36 2.43
C LEU A 65 -4.40 -0.46 2.19
N LEU A 66 -5.42 -0.32 3.02
CA LEU A 66 -6.56 -1.23 3.11
C LEU A 66 -7.88 -0.68 2.53
N TYR A 67 -7.98 0.63 2.24
CA TYR A 67 -9.19 1.21 1.66
C TYR A 67 -9.27 0.95 0.16
N GLU A 68 -10.38 0.39 -0.33
CA GLU A 68 -10.54 -0.07 -1.73
C GLU A 68 -9.50 -1.11 -2.19
N ALA A 69 -8.85 -1.77 -1.22
CA ALA A 69 -7.79 -2.72 -1.51
C ALA A 69 -8.32 -4.08 -2.02
N MET A 70 -7.53 -4.72 -2.88
CA MET A 70 -7.81 -6.06 -3.42
C MET A 70 -7.20 -7.18 -2.57
N LEU A 71 -6.72 -6.87 -1.37
CA LEU A 71 -6.03 -7.83 -0.50
C LEU A 71 -6.82 -9.13 -0.28
N PRO A 72 -8.15 -9.12 -0.01
CA PRO A 72 -8.92 -10.37 0.13
C PRO A 72 -8.80 -11.32 -1.08
N SER A 73 -8.80 -10.78 -2.30
CA SER A 73 -8.64 -11.58 -3.53
C SER A 73 -7.22 -12.14 -3.66
N VAL A 74 -6.20 -11.40 -3.20
CA VAL A 74 -4.82 -11.89 -3.13
C VAL A 74 -4.69 -13.02 -2.12
N LEU A 75 -5.33 -12.90 -0.94
CA LEU A 75 -5.33 -13.96 0.06
C LEU A 75 -6.05 -15.21 -0.44
N TYR A 76 -7.17 -15.06 -1.16
CA TYR A 76 -7.83 -16.17 -1.83
C TYR A 76 -6.91 -16.87 -2.84
N ALA A 77 -6.23 -16.09 -3.70
CA ALA A 77 -5.31 -16.62 -4.69
C ALA A 77 -4.13 -17.35 -4.03
N ARG A 78 -3.59 -16.78 -2.94
CA ARG A 78 -2.54 -17.40 -2.11
C ARG A 78 -2.99 -18.76 -1.60
N ASP A 79 -4.11 -18.80 -0.91
CA ASP A 79 -4.59 -20.01 -0.23
C ASP A 79 -4.96 -21.12 -1.22
N LYS A 80 -5.43 -20.75 -2.41
CA LYS A 80 -5.87 -21.69 -3.44
C LYS A 80 -4.76 -22.16 -4.37
N TYR A 81 -3.87 -21.26 -4.80
CA TYR A 81 -2.95 -21.52 -5.90
C TYR A 81 -1.47 -21.43 -5.52
N LEU A 82 -1.10 -20.72 -4.46
CA LEU A 82 0.34 -20.60 -4.14
C LEU A 82 0.86 -21.90 -3.54
N ARG A 83 1.95 -22.42 -4.12
CA ARG A 83 2.65 -23.57 -3.53
C ARG A 83 3.25 -23.22 -2.15
N PRO A 84 3.53 -24.20 -1.26
CA PRO A 84 4.04 -23.93 0.08
C PRO A 84 5.32 -23.07 0.17
N ASP A 85 6.22 -23.24 -0.79
CA ASP A 85 7.49 -22.50 -0.94
C ASP A 85 7.38 -21.33 -1.94
N GLY A 86 6.16 -20.96 -2.32
CA GLY A 86 5.89 -19.89 -3.28
C GLY A 86 6.10 -18.50 -2.70
N ILE A 87 6.30 -17.51 -3.56
CA ILE A 87 6.63 -16.14 -3.17
C ILE A 87 5.43 -15.24 -3.46
N LEU A 88 5.05 -14.39 -2.49
CA LEU A 88 4.14 -13.27 -2.70
C LEU A 88 4.92 -11.99 -2.95
N VAL A 89 4.44 -11.17 -3.88
CA VAL A 89 5.03 -9.89 -4.21
C VAL A 89 3.95 -8.80 -4.27
N PRO A 90 3.96 -7.80 -3.37
CA PRO A 90 4.87 -7.67 -2.23
C PRO A 90 4.72 -8.80 -1.20
N SER A 91 5.70 -8.99 -0.31
CA SER A 91 5.75 -10.07 0.68
C SER A 91 5.22 -9.64 2.05
N VAL A 92 5.55 -8.41 2.45
CA VAL A 92 5.21 -7.82 3.74
C VAL A 92 4.70 -6.41 3.49
N SER A 93 3.71 -5.97 4.27
CA SER A 93 3.28 -4.58 4.29
C SER A 93 3.09 -4.09 5.71
N THR A 94 3.41 -2.81 5.95
CA THR A 94 3.29 -2.18 7.27
C THR A 94 2.50 -0.89 7.15
N ILE A 95 1.78 -0.52 8.21
CA ILE A 95 1.11 0.79 8.31
C ILE A 95 1.76 1.55 9.46
N TRP A 96 2.03 2.82 9.22
CA TRP A 96 2.70 3.72 10.14
C TRP A 96 1.85 4.94 10.42
N VAL A 97 2.05 5.54 11.59
CA VAL A 97 1.45 6.80 12.00
C VAL A 97 2.49 7.72 12.63
N ALA A 98 2.39 9.03 12.40
CA ALA A 98 3.19 10.03 13.08
C ALA A 98 2.36 11.28 13.43
N PRO A 99 2.67 11.97 14.54
CA PRO A 99 2.03 13.23 14.87
C PRO A 99 2.48 14.35 13.93
N VAL A 100 1.54 15.20 13.53
CA VAL A 100 1.76 16.34 12.63
C VAL A 100 1.45 17.64 13.35
N SER A 101 2.32 18.63 13.16
CA SER A 101 2.00 20.03 13.45
C SER A 101 2.26 20.86 12.20
N ASP A 102 1.22 21.50 11.72
CA ASP A 102 1.21 22.33 10.53
C ASP A 102 0.23 23.52 10.73
N PRO A 103 0.68 24.57 11.43
CA PRO A 103 -0.16 25.74 11.68
C PRO A 103 -0.51 26.51 10.40
N GLU A 104 0.33 26.42 9.36
CA GLU A 104 0.04 27.05 8.06
C GLU A 104 -1.13 26.34 7.37
N PHE A 105 -1.12 25.01 7.33
CA PHE A 105 -2.24 24.24 6.81
C PHE A 105 -3.55 24.54 7.58
N VAL A 106 -3.49 24.55 8.91
CA VAL A 106 -4.66 24.87 9.74
C VAL A 106 -5.16 26.28 9.47
N ALA A 107 -4.27 27.26 9.33
CA ALA A 107 -4.65 28.63 8.99
C ALA A 107 -5.40 28.69 7.65
N ASP A 108 -4.86 28.04 6.60
CA ASP A 108 -5.36 28.15 5.24
C ASP A 108 -6.62 27.30 4.98
N HIS A 109 -6.79 26.17 5.68
CA HIS A 109 -7.85 25.20 5.35
C HIS A 109 -8.93 25.07 6.44
N VAL A 110 -8.63 25.43 7.68
CA VAL A 110 -9.56 25.27 8.81
C VAL A 110 -9.97 26.63 9.37
N SER A 111 -8.99 27.43 9.79
CA SER A 111 -9.23 28.74 10.42
C SER A 111 -9.65 29.80 9.41
N PHE A 112 -9.31 29.63 8.13
CA PHE A 112 -9.78 30.49 7.03
C PHE A 112 -11.30 30.70 7.07
N TRP A 113 -12.07 29.66 7.39
CA TRP A 113 -13.53 29.73 7.46
C TRP A 113 -14.08 30.49 8.66
N ASP A 114 -13.26 30.82 9.66
CA ASP A 114 -13.70 31.62 10.80
C ASP A 114 -13.97 33.08 10.41
N ASP A 115 -13.25 33.60 9.41
CA ASP A 115 -13.39 34.95 8.87
C ASP A 115 -12.90 35.01 7.41
N VAL A 116 -13.85 35.00 6.47
CA VAL A 116 -13.57 35.14 5.03
C VAL A 116 -13.90 36.56 4.62
N TYR A 117 -12.91 37.46 4.58
CA TYR A 117 -13.06 38.88 4.22
C TYR A 117 -14.08 39.67 5.07
N GLY A 118 -14.18 39.36 6.36
CA GLY A 118 -15.12 39.94 7.32
C GLY A 118 -16.43 39.16 7.47
N PHE A 119 -16.59 38.03 6.77
CA PHE A 119 -17.80 37.21 6.81
C PHE A 119 -17.57 35.92 7.62
N ASP A 120 -18.44 35.65 8.60
CA ASP A 120 -18.46 34.38 9.34
C ASP A 120 -18.94 33.26 8.42
N MET A 121 -18.04 32.30 8.12
CA MET A 121 -18.33 31.13 7.29
C MET A 121 -18.14 29.81 8.06
N LYS A 122 -18.26 29.81 9.39
CA LYS A 122 -18.01 28.62 10.23
C LYS A 122 -18.91 27.44 9.92
N ALA A 123 -20.06 27.67 9.27
CA ALA A 123 -20.90 26.59 8.76
C ALA A 123 -20.13 25.62 7.82
N LEU A 124 -19.09 26.10 7.14
CA LEU A 124 -18.23 25.29 6.26
C LEU A 124 -17.20 24.44 7.03
N LYS A 125 -17.04 24.66 8.35
CA LYS A 125 -16.22 23.81 9.22
C LYS A 125 -16.97 22.58 9.73
N ALA A 126 -18.28 22.49 9.50
CA ALA A 126 -19.06 21.32 9.89
C ALA A 126 -18.51 20.06 9.21
N GLY A 127 -18.09 19.09 10.01
CA GLY A 127 -17.53 17.82 9.53
C GLY A 127 -16.11 17.91 8.93
N ILE A 128 -15.39 19.02 9.10
CA ILE A 128 -14.05 19.19 8.49
C ILE A 128 -13.01 18.16 8.96
N TYR A 129 -13.27 17.49 10.08
CA TYR A 129 -12.44 16.42 10.66
C TYR A 129 -13.04 15.02 10.51
N ASP A 130 -14.21 14.89 9.88
CA ASP A 130 -14.91 13.60 9.76
C ASP A 130 -14.29 12.71 8.67
N GLU A 131 -13.54 13.31 7.74
CA GLU A 131 -12.91 12.62 6.62
C GLU A 131 -11.39 12.66 6.69
N ALA A 132 -10.75 11.55 6.36
CA ALA A 132 -9.32 11.47 6.15
C ALA A 132 -8.94 12.14 4.82
N ARG A 133 -7.84 12.91 4.81
CA ARG A 133 -7.33 13.56 3.60
C ARG A 133 -6.21 12.74 2.98
N ILE A 134 -6.27 12.58 1.65
CA ILE A 134 -5.22 11.93 0.86
C ILE A 134 -4.43 13.05 0.17
N ASP A 135 -3.24 13.32 0.69
CA ASP A 135 -2.36 14.38 0.16
C ASP A 135 -0.88 14.07 0.44
N ILE A 136 0.01 14.84 -0.19
CA ILE A 136 1.45 14.78 0.03
C ILE A 136 1.82 15.73 1.16
N TRP A 137 2.26 15.18 2.29
CA TRP A 137 2.70 15.95 3.43
C TRP A 137 4.22 16.08 3.48
N PRO A 138 4.78 17.29 3.62
CA PRO A 138 6.22 17.47 3.82
C PRO A 138 6.67 16.81 5.12
N SER A 139 7.82 16.14 5.10
CA SER A 139 8.40 15.53 6.31
C SER A 139 8.70 16.54 7.42
N SER A 140 8.86 17.82 7.10
CA SER A 140 9.03 18.91 8.08
C SER A 140 7.81 19.08 8.99
N THR A 141 6.61 18.70 8.56
CA THR A 141 5.37 18.82 9.35
C THR A 141 5.30 17.77 10.47
N ILE A 142 6.05 16.68 10.36
CA ILE A 142 6.09 15.62 11.38
C ILE A 142 6.80 16.15 12.61
N CYS A 143 6.12 16.09 13.75
CA CYS A 143 6.58 16.68 15.00
C CYS A 143 6.95 15.66 16.08
N GLY A 144 7.00 14.36 15.75
CA GLY A 144 7.38 13.30 16.67
C GLY A 144 7.78 12.01 15.97
N ALA A 145 8.26 11.05 16.74
CA ALA A 145 8.70 9.75 16.22
C ALA A 145 7.53 8.97 15.58
N PRO A 146 7.74 8.34 14.42
CA PRO A 146 6.72 7.49 13.81
C PRO A 146 6.54 6.19 14.60
N ALA A 147 5.34 5.61 14.52
CA ALA A 147 5.01 4.33 15.15
C ALA A 147 4.37 3.38 14.14
N GLN A 148 4.84 2.14 14.09
CA GLN A 148 4.22 1.09 13.28
C GLN A 148 2.95 0.61 13.99
N ILE A 149 1.81 0.72 13.32
CA ILE A 149 0.50 0.32 13.85
C ILE A 149 -0.04 -0.97 13.23
N SER A 150 0.55 -1.42 12.12
CA SER A 150 0.21 -2.70 11.50
C SER A 150 1.42 -3.35 10.86
N TYR A 151 1.47 -4.67 10.93
CA TYR A 151 2.45 -5.52 10.26
C TYR A 151 1.70 -6.70 9.64
N LEU A 152 1.76 -6.81 8.32
CA LEU A 152 1.07 -7.82 7.53
C LEU A 152 2.10 -8.66 6.78
N ASP A 153 2.42 -9.84 7.28
CA ASP A 153 3.10 -10.86 6.46
C ASP A 153 2.06 -11.49 5.55
N LEU A 154 2.12 -11.18 4.25
CA LEU A 154 1.09 -11.59 3.31
C LEU A 154 1.02 -13.10 3.12
N HIS A 155 2.04 -13.84 3.52
CA HIS A 155 2.01 -15.28 3.42
C HIS A 155 1.24 -15.97 4.55
N THR A 156 0.99 -15.27 5.66
CA THR A 156 0.41 -15.86 6.87
C THR A 156 -0.84 -15.12 7.35
N VAL A 157 -0.96 -13.82 7.05
CA VAL A 157 -2.08 -12.98 7.45
C VAL A 157 -3.42 -13.53 6.96
N LYS A 158 -4.44 -13.42 7.80
CA LYS A 158 -5.81 -13.82 7.48
C LYS A 158 -6.70 -12.58 7.32
N ALA A 159 -7.82 -12.76 6.62
CA ALA A 159 -8.76 -11.68 6.35
C ALA A 159 -9.33 -11.05 7.64
N GLU A 160 -9.50 -11.84 8.70
CA GLU A 160 -9.93 -11.39 10.03
C GLU A 160 -8.95 -10.39 10.68
N GLU A 161 -7.65 -10.52 10.40
CA GLU A 161 -6.60 -9.67 10.98
C GLU A 161 -6.54 -8.28 10.32
N LEU A 162 -7.27 -8.08 9.21
CA LEU A 162 -7.35 -6.79 8.52
C LEU A 162 -8.26 -5.79 9.26
N ASN A 163 -9.07 -6.26 10.20
CA ASN A 163 -9.85 -5.40 11.09
C ASN A 163 -9.18 -5.38 12.47
N PHE A 164 -8.53 -4.27 12.80
CA PHE A 164 -7.71 -4.17 13.99
C PHE A 164 -7.85 -2.82 14.69
N THR A 165 -7.42 -2.79 15.94
CA THR A 165 -7.19 -1.56 16.71
C THR A 165 -5.75 -1.61 17.22
N ALA A 166 -4.99 -0.54 16.98
CA ALA A 166 -3.60 -0.45 17.39
C ALA A 166 -3.44 0.63 18.47
N GLN A 167 -2.74 0.29 19.54
CA GLN A 167 -2.24 1.27 20.51
C GLN A 167 -0.85 1.71 20.09
N TRP A 168 -0.61 3.01 20.11
CA TRP A 168 0.68 3.59 19.77
C TRP A 168 0.96 4.81 20.63
N THR A 169 2.24 5.15 20.74
CA THR A 169 2.72 6.35 21.41
C THR A 169 3.81 6.97 20.57
N SER A 170 3.97 8.29 20.68
CA SER A 170 5.03 9.03 20.01
C SER A 170 5.61 10.06 20.95
N THR A 171 6.93 10.27 20.82
CA THR A 171 7.65 11.33 21.52
C THR A 171 7.82 12.49 20.57
N LEU A 172 7.36 13.68 20.99
CA LEU A 172 7.56 14.90 20.23
C LEU A 172 9.05 15.22 20.11
N SER A 173 9.49 15.56 18.90
CA SER A 173 10.89 15.84 18.57
C SER A 173 11.27 17.31 18.77
N ARG A 174 10.26 18.18 18.93
CA ARG A 174 10.40 19.62 19.15
C ARG A 174 9.18 20.17 19.90
N ASP A 175 9.32 21.37 20.45
CA ASP A 175 8.18 22.13 20.96
C ASP A 175 7.26 22.54 19.80
N ILE A 176 5.96 22.37 19.99
CA ILE A 176 4.92 22.71 19.01
C ILE A 176 3.83 23.54 19.70
N ALA A 177 3.17 24.40 18.93
CA ALA A 177 2.04 25.19 19.44
C ALA A 177 0.79 24.32 19.66
N ALA A 178 0.53 23.40 18.73
CA ALA A 178 -0.59 22.47 18.77
C ALA A 178 -0.24 21.18 18.02
N LEU A 179 -0.96 20.10 18.34
CA LEU A 179 -0.99 18.89 17.52
C LEU A 179 -2.16 19.03 16.54
N ASP A 180 -1.85 19.11 15.26
CA ASP A 180 -2.82 19.47 14.22
C ASP A 180 -3.41 18.25 13.51
N GLY A 181 -2.76 17.09 13.62
CA GLY A 181 -3.29 15.84 13.10
C GLY A 181 -2.30 14.67 13.18
N PHE A 182 -2.62 13.62 12.42
CA PHE A 182 -1.79 12.43 12.28
C PHE A 182 -1.59 12.13 10.80
N LEU A 183 -0.34 11.88 10.42
CA LEU A 183 -0.01 11.36 9.09
C LEU A 183 0.03 9.84 9.16
N ILE A 184 -0.65 9.17 8.22
CA ILE A 184 -0.66 7.72 8.09
C ILE A 184 -0.13 7.35 6.71
N TRP A 185 0.77 6.38 6.64
CA TRP A 185 1.31 5.84 5.39
C TRP A 185 1.57 4.35 5.51
N PHE A 186 2.00 3.73 4.42
CA PHE A 186 2.38 2.32 4.41
C PHE A 186 3.68 2.08 3.66
N ASP A 187 4.32 0.97 4.03
CA ASP A 187 5.48 0.42 3.32
C ASP A 187 5.15 -0.98 2.82
N CYS A 188 5.66 -1.34 1.65
CA CYS A 188 5.61 -2.68 1.08
C CYS A 188 7.02 -3.19 0.82
N PHE A 189 7.34 -4.38 1.34
CA PHE A 189 8.64 -5.01 1.20
C PHE A 189 8.57 -6.21 0.27
N PHE A 190 9.63 -6.39 -0.52
CA PHE A 190 9.72 -7.36 -1.60
C PHE A 190 10.85 -8.34 -1.30
N THR A 191 10.52 -9.46 -0.64
CA THR A 191 11.51 -10.50 -0.36
C THR A 191 11.76 -11.36 -1.60
N LYS A 192 12.98 -11.88 -1.75
CA LYS A 192 13.38 -12.69 -2.92
C LYS A 192 13.12 -14.17 -2.73
N THR A 193 12.91 -14.60 -1.48
CA THR A 193 12.68 -15.98 -1.12
C THR A 193 11.65 -16.07 -0.01
N ARG A 194 11.01 -17.25 0.12
CA ARG A 194 10.08 -17.57 1.20
C ARG A 194 10.69 -17.45 2.61
N ALA A 195 11.99 -17.72 2.73
CA ALA A 195 12.69 -17.79 4.01
C ALA A 195 13.20 -16.41 4.50
N GLU A 196 13.28 -15.43 3.59
CA GLU A 196 13.68 -14.07 3.94
C GLU A 196 12.54 -13.40 4.71
N THR A 197 12.89 -12.77 5.84
CA THR A 197 11.93 -12.14 6.76
C THR A 197 12.23 -10.65 6.88
N ILE A 198 11.18 -9.86 7.05
CA ILE A 198 11.29 -8.44 7.37
C ILE A 198 10.84 -8.28 8.81
N PRO A 199 11.73 -7.91 9.74
CA PRO A 199 11.34 -7.69 11.13
C PRO A 199 10.30 -6.56 11.25
N PRO A 200 9.35 -6.64 12.20
CA PRO A 200 8.51 -5.51 12.55
C PRO A 200 9.34 -4.28 12.97
N GLY A 201 8.85 -3.09 12.65
CA GLY A 201 9.48 -1.82 13.00
C GLY A 201 10.60 -1.39 12.05
N VAL A 202 10.82 -2.09 10.94
CA VAL A 202 11.73 -1.65 9.88
C VAL A 202 11.05 -0.55 9.06
N GLU A 203 11.52 0.69 9.20
CA GLU A 203 11.08 1.80 8.34
C GLU A 203 11.66 1.64 6.93
N ALA A 204 10.84 1.90 5.91
CA ALA A 204 11.33 2.05 4.56
C ALA A 204 12.38 3.16 4.46
N LYS A 205 13.48 2.89 3.76
CA LYS A 205 14.50 3.88 3.45
C LYS A 205 14.75 3.88 1.94
N PRO A 206 14.86 5.06 1.30
CA PRO A 206 15.26 5.15 -0.09
C PRO A 206 16.55 4.39 -0.32
N ARG A 207 16.56 3.51 -1.31
CA ARG A 207 17.76 2.73 -1.63
C ARG A 207 18.84 3.64 -2.21
N THR A 208 19.96 3.77 -1.51
CA THR A 208 21.13 4.51 -1.99
C THR A 208 22.23 3.55 -2.45
N GLY A 209 22.53 3.53 -3.75
CA GLY A 209 23.63 2.74 -4.31
C GLY A 209 23.39 1.22 -4.38
N LYS A 210 24.45 0.43 -4.17
CA LYS A 210 24.46 -1.05 -4.29
C LYS A 210 24.13 -1.78 -2.96
N ASP A 211 23.46 -1.10 -2.04
CA ASP A 211 23.06 -1.69 -0.76
C ASP A 211 22.18 -2.95 -0.98
N GLN A 212 22.38 -3.96 -0.13
CA GLN A 212 21.59 -5.18 -0.05
C GLN A 212 20.26 -4.98 0.71
N SER A 213 19.92 -3.74 1.09
CA SER A 213 18.63 -3.40 1.70
C SER A 213 17.44 -4.00 0.93
N PRO A 214 16.37 -4.36 1.66
CA PRO A 214 15.15 -4.87 1.06
C PRO A 214 14.69 -3.94 -0.07
N VAL A 215 14.21 -4.53 -1.16
CA VAL A 215 13.46 -3.75 -2.15
C VAL A 215 12.18 -3.33 -1.45
N VAL A 216 11.91 -2.02 -1.43
CA VAL A 216 10.80 -1.43 -0.70
C VAL A 216 10.10 -0.39 -1.57
N PHE A 217 8.79 -0.31 -1.40
CA PHE A 217 7.93 0.76 -1.89
C PHE A 217 7.32 1.43 -0.66
N THR A 218 7.31 2.76 -0.61
CA THR A 218 6.71 3.50 0.50
C THR A 218 5.89 4.66 -0.02
N THR A 219 4.79 4.96 0.67
CA THR A 219 4.06 6.23 0.51
C THR A 219 4.44 7.22 1.60
N GLY A 220 5.51 6.92 2.34
CA GLY A 220 5.94 7.68 3.49
C GLY A 220 6.59 9.01 3.12
N PRO A 221 6.64 9.94 4.07
CA PRO A 221 7.12 11.31 3.87
C PRO A 221 8.65 11.42 3.64
N TYR A 222 9.37 10.29 3.75
CA TYR A 222 10.84 10.24 3.63
C TYR A 222 11.35 9.67 2.30
N GLY A 223 10.45 9.23 1.41
CA GLY A 223 10.79 8.77 0.05
C GLY A 223 10.66 7.28 -0.16
#